data_AF-A0A285J798-F1
#
_entry.id   AF-A0A285J798-F1
#
_cell.length_a   1.000
_cell.length_b   1.000
_cell.length_c   1.000
_cell.angle_alpha   90.00
_cell.angle_beta   90.00
_cell.angle_gamma   90.00
#
_symmetry.space_group_name_H-M   'P 1'
#
loop_
_entity.id
_entity.type
_entity.pdbx_description
1 polymer ?
#
loop_
_entity_poly.entity_id
_entity_poly.type
_entity_poly.pdbx_seq_one_letter_code
_entity_poly.pdbx_strand_id
1 'polypeptide(L)'
;MPEPLPVLDVPYFIQSTERDCQAAVLAMFAAYLDGRAGQPVARRDLAGIAGTINAHPERPVQALNAWANMRWWLAREFPERRFAMTSTKLRWRALHILQRALSRGSPVLVSTDHNQKGLGHILLVTGMMSERGGALVDPTGWPVPRRPVFTVHDPNGRYGAMVSARPGGWGDERFDGAFSHLDAAGQEGPGRALLYRLEGIRRRNGRFLLIRAEG
;
A
#
# COMPACT_ATOMS: atom_id res chain seq x y z
N MET A 1 -24.79 -6.84 0.06
CA MET A 1 -23.57 -6.11 -0.35
C MET A 1 -22.39 -6.87 0.24
N PRO A 2 -21.21 -6.95 -0.42
CA PRO A 2 -20.05 -7.55 0.24
C PRO A 2 -19.78 -6.77 1.53
N GLU A 3 -19.68 -7.50 2.65
CA GLU A 3 -19.37 -6.92 3.94
C GLU A 3 -18.02 -6.18 3.90
N PRO A 4 -17.84 -5.11 4.69
CA PRO A 4 -16.54 -4.48 4.82
C PRO A 4 -15.50 -5.51 5.28
N LEU A 5 -14.36 -5.57 4.61
CA LEU A 5 -13.25 -6.42 5.06
C LEU A 5 -12.62 -5.80 6.30
N PRO A 6 -12.23 -6.62 7.30
CA PRO A 6 -11.58 -6.12 8.49
C PRO A 6 -10.30 -5.37 8.13
N VAL A 7 -10.05 -4.27 8.85
CA VAL A 7 -8.78 -3.55 8.77
C VAL A 7 -7.74 -4.38 9.52
N LEU A 8 -6.67 -4.76 8.82
CA LEU A 8 -5.56 -5.49 9.40
C LEU A 8 -4.78 -4.57 10.33
N ASP A 9 -4.50 -5.06 11.55
CA ASP A 9 -3.68 -4.35 12.52
C ASP A 9 -2.19 -4.45 12.13
N VAL A 10 -1.80 -3.59 11.21
CA VAL A 10 -0.42 -3.49 10.72
C VAL A 10 0.32 -2.42 11.53
N PRO A 11 1.50 -2.74 12.10
CA PRO A 11 2.36 -1.74 12.72
C PRO A 11 2.68 -0.59 11.75
N TYR A 12 2.65 0.64 12.23
CA TYR A 12 2.85 1.82 11.41
C TYR A 12 4.25 2.42 11.59
N PHE A 13 4.96 2.65 10.49
CA PHE A 13 6.26 3.31 10.47
C PHE A 13 6.27 4.46 9.46
N ILE A 14 6.88 5.57 9.85
CA ILE A 14 7.05 6.76 9.01
C ILE A 14 8.39 6.66 8.28
N GLN A 15 8.43 7.04 7.00
CA GLN A 15 9.65 7.17 6.21
C GLN A 15 10.55 8.26 6.82
N SER A 16 11.85 8.00 6.84
CA SER A 16 12.82 8.92 7.45
C SER A 16 13.26 10.04 6.50
N THR A 17 13.06 9.85 5.19
CA THR A 17 13.48 10.77 4.12
C THR A 17 12.40 10.84 3.02
N GLU A 18 12.56 11.69 2.01
CA GLU A 18 11.63 11.71 0.87
C GLU A 18 11.76 10.49 -0.08
N ARG A 19 12.76 9.62 0.14
CA ARG A 19 13.17 8.59 -0.84
C ARG A 19 13.12 7.15 -0.31
N ASP A 20 12.66 6.94 0.92
CA ASP A 20 12.63 5.63 1.59
C ASP A 20 11.20 5.12 1.85
N CYS A 21 10.19 5.63 1.11
CA CYS A 21 8.81 5.15 1.20
C CYS A 21 8.71 3.62 1.06
N GLN A 22 9.48 3.03 0.14
CA GLN A 22 9.58 1.59 -0.09
C GLN A 22 10.15 0.82 1.13
N ALA A 23 11.10 1.39 1.85
CA ALA A 23 11.68 0.74 3.03
C ALA A 23 10.70 0.76 4.20
N ALA A 24 10.01 1.88 4.39
CA ALA A 24 8.97 2.02 5.41
C ALA A 24 7.81 1.02 5.20
N VAL A 25 7.28 0.89 3.97
CA VAL A 25 6.20 -0.08 3.70
C VAL A 25 6.66 -1.53 3.81
N LEU A 26 7.90 -1.84 3.43
CA LEU A 26 8.49 -3.16 3.63
C LEU A 26 8.64 -3.49 5.11
N ALA A 27 9.10 -2.53 5.92
CA ALA A 27 9.19 -2.67 7.37
C ALA A 27 7.81 -2.93 7.99
N MET A 28 6.77 -2.19 7.60
CA MET A 28 5.40 -2.38 8.08
C MET A 28 4.86 -3.77 7.70
N PHE A 29 5.05 -4.20 6.45
CA PHE A 29 4.63 -5.53 6.01
C PHE A 29 5.36 -6.64 6.78
N ALA A 30 6.68 -6.52 6.92
CA ALA A 30 7.49 -7.51 7.60
C ALA A 30 7.13 -7.61 9.09
N ALA A 31 6.96 -6.49 9.78
CA ALA A 31 6.50 -6.44 11.16
C ALA A 31 5.11 -7.06 11.35
N TYR A 32 4.21 -6.90 10.38
CA TYR A 32 2.91 -7.59 10.39
C TYR A 32 3.07 -9.11 10.27
N LEU A 33 3.95 -9.59 9.39
CA LEU A 33 4.22 -11.02 9.25
C LEU A 33 4.84 -11.63 10.51
N ASP A 34 5.78 -10.91 11.14
CA ASP A 34 6.38 -11.29 12.42
C ASP A 34 5.30 -11.45 13.51
N GLY A 35 4.45 -10.43 13.67
CA GLY A 35 3.37 -10.47 14.67
C GLY A 35 2.40 -11.62 14.44
N ARG A 36 2.09 -11.94 13.17
CA ARG A 36 1.27 -13.12 12.82
C ARG A 36 1.94 -14.46 13.12
N ALA A 37 3.27 -14.50 13.12
CA ALA A 37 4.05 -15.68 13.51
C ALA A 37 4.28 -15.74 15.04
N GLY A 38 3.69 -14.82 15.82
CA GLY A 38 3.88 -14.74 17.27
C GLY A 38 5.22 -14.15 17.69
N GLN A 39 5.96 -13.53 16.76
CA GLN A 39 7.24 -12.90 17.03
C GLN A 39 7.03 -11.47 17.59
N PRO A 40 7.95 -10.97 18.44
CA PRO A 40 7.92 -9.60 18.89
C PRO A 40 7.95 -8.62 17.71
N VAL A 41 6.98 -7.71 17.67
CA VAL A 41 6.93 -6.65 16.67
C VAL A 41 7.98 -5.59 17.00
N ALA A 42 9.12 -5.63 16.31
CA ALA A 42 10.18 -4.64 16.47
C ALA A 42 10.17 -3.59 15.36
N ARG A 43 10.61 -2.36 15.69
CA ARG A 43 10.91 -1.35 14.67
C ARG A 43 12.08 -1.85 13.83
N ARG A 44 11.90 -1.91 12.51
CA ARG A 44 12.96 -2.34 11.58
C ARG A 44 13.83 -1.17 11.13
N ASP A 45 15.08 -1.47 10.82
CA ASP A 45 16.06 -0.51 10.29
C ASP A 45 15.74 -0.12 8.84
N LEU A 46 15.12 1.05 8.66
CA LEU A 46 14.73 1.54 7.33
C LEU A 46 15.94 1.80 6.44
N ALA A 47 17.07 2.25 7.00
CA ALA A 47 18.27 2.52 6.23
C ALA A 47 18.89 1.21 5.73
N GLY A 48 18.96 0.18 6.57
CA GLY A 48 19.39 -1.16 6.19
C GLY A 48 18.51 -1.80 5.11
N ILE A 49 17.19 -1.67 5.22
CA ILE A 49 16.25 -2.14 4.19
C ILE A 49 16.48 -1.39 2.87
N ALA A 50 16.54 -0.06 2.92
CA ALA A 50 16.78 0.79 1.75
C ALA A 50 18.12 0.44 1.07
N GLY A 51 19.18 0.26 1.86
CA GLY A 51 20.50 -0.17 1.37
C GLY A 51 20.42 -1.55 0.70
N THR A 52 19.69 -2.49 1.30
CA THR A 52 19.57 -3.85 0.76
C THR A 52 18.87 -3.84 -0.61
N ILE A 53 17.70 -3.21 -0.73
CA ILE A 53 16.95 -3.20 -2.00
C ILE A 53 17.61 -2.34 -3.10
N ASN A 54 18.49 -1.40 -2.73
CA ASN A 54 19.10 -0.45 -3.66
C ASN A 54 20.60 -0.65 -3.93
N ALA A 55 21.29 -1.47 -3.14
CA ALA A 55 22.73 -1.63 -3.29
C ALA A 55 23.21 -3.08 -3.08
N HIS A 56 22.39 -3.99 -2.57
CA HIS A 56 22.85 -5.37 -2.37
C HIS A 56 23.25 -6.03 -3.70
N PRO A 57 24.41 -6.70 -3.79
CA PRO A 57 24.92 -7.25 -5.05
C PRO A 57 24.00 -8.30 -5.68
N GLU A 58 23.28 -9.07 -4.86
CA GLU A 58 22.33 -10.11 -5.32
C GLU A 58 20.94 -9.58 -5.71
N ARG A 59 20.70 -8.27 -5.62
CA ARG A 59 19.39 -7.73 -5.98
C ARG A 59 19.11 -8.00 -7.47
N PRO A 60 17.88 -8.39 -7.84
CA PRO A 60 17.59 -8.81 -9.20
C PRO A 60 17.64 -7.67 -10.23
N VAL A 61 17.49 -6.41 -9.80
CA VAL A 61 17.44 -5.23 -10.68
C VAL A 61 18.33 -4.12 -10.14
N GLN A 62 19.20 -3.56 -10.98
CA GLN A 62 20.13 -2.48 -10.58
C GLN A 62 19.45 -1.11 -10.40
N ALA A 63 18.27 -0.92 -11.00
CA ALA A 63 17.48 0.29 -10.80
C ALA A 63 17.08 0.48 -9.34
N LEU A 64 17.19 1.72 -8.86
CA LEU A 64 16.75 2.10 -7.52
C LEU A 64 15.25 1.89 -7.38
N ASN A 65 14.83 1.42 -6.20
CA ASN A 65 13.43 1.23 -5.80
C ASN A 65 12.63 0.34 -6.78
N ALA A 66 13.31 -0.61 -7.43
CA ALA A 66 12.65 -1.57 -8.30
C ALA A 66 11.74 -2.52 -7.52
N TRP A 67 10.50 -2.70 -7.99
CA TRP A 67 9.50 -3.60 -7.38
C TRP A 67 9.98 -5.05 -7.28
N ALA A 68 10.79 -5.50 -8.26
CA ALA A 68 11.42 -6.80 -8.22
C ALA A 68 12.35 -6.96 -7.00
N ASN A 69 13.06 -5.90 -6.60
CA ASN A 69 13.95 -5.92 -5.43
C ASN A 69 13.15 -5.95 -4.12
N MET A 70 11.99 -5.28 -4.07
CA MET A 70 11.10 -5.36 -2.89
C MET A 70 10.53 -6.77 -2.69
N ARG A 71 10.06 -7.40 -3.78
CA ARG A 71 9.61 -8.80 -3.74
C ARG A 71 10.74 -9.74 -3.33
N TRP A 72 11.93 -9.53 -3.88
CA TRP A 72 13.13 -10.31 -3.54
C TRP A 72 13.50 -10.15 -2.06
N TRP A 73 13.49 -8.93 -1.53
CA TRP A 73 13.75 -8.68 -0.11
C TRP A 73 12.74 -9.41 0.78
N LEU A 74 11.44 -9.32 0.48
CA LEU A 74 10.41 -10.07 1.24
C LEU A 74 10.66 -11.59 1.20
N ALA A 75 11.00 -12.15 0.03
CA ALA A 75 11.28 -13.57 -0.11
C ALA A 75 12.57 -14.00 0.62
N ARG A 76 13.54 -13.09 0.76
CA ARG A 76 14.77 -13.33 1.53
C ARG A 76 14.51 -13.32 3.04
N GLU A 77 13.70 -12.37 3.51
CA GLU A 77 13.38 -12.23 4.94
C GLU A 77 12.41 -13.31 5.44
N PHE A 78 11.53 -13.80 4.57
CA PHE A 78 10.52 -14.82 4.88
C PHE A 78 10.62 -15.98 3.89
N PRO A 79 11.68 -16.81 3.94
CA PRO A 79 11.93 -17.88 2.97
C PRO A 79 10.86 -18.97 2.97
N GLU A 80 10.11 -19.12 4.06
CA GLU A 80 8.98 -20.02 4.19
C GLU A 80 7.71 -19.52 3.48
N ARG A 81 7.72 -18.26 3.03
CA ARG A 81 6.58 -17.61 2.36
C ARG A 81 6.88 -17.33 0.90
N ARG A 82 5.82 -17.35 0.11
CA ARG A 82 5.87 -16.94 -1.30
C ARG A 82 5.27 -15.55 -1.45
N PHE A 83 5.83 -14.77 -2.36
CA PHE A 83 5.35 -13.42 -2.65
C PHE A 83 5.05 -13.25 -4.13
N ALA A 84 3.82 -12.82 -4.42
CA ALA A 84 3.36 -12.54 -5.77
C ALA A 84 3.51 -11.05 -6.07
N MET A 85 4.09 -10.73 -7.23
CA MET A 85 4.05 -9.40 -7.81
C MET A 85 3.12 -9.41 -9.02
N THR A 86 2.19 -8.48 -9.10
CA THR A 86 1.26 -8.38 -10.24
C THR A 86 1.23 -6.97 -10.79
N SER A 87 1.29 -6.85 -12.12
CA SER A 87 1.12 -5.61 -12.86
C SER A 87 -0.10 -5.73 -13.76
N THR A 88 -1.07 -4.82 -13.63
CA THR A 88 -2.28 -4.84 -14.47
C THR A 88 -2.84 -3.44 -14.72
N LYS A 89 -3.46 -3.23 -15.88
CA LYS A 89 -4.32 -2.06 -16.16
C LYS A 89 -5.81 -2.35 -15.91
N LEU A 90 -6.16 -3.63 -15.70
CA LEU A 90 -7.54 -4.06 -15.55
C LEU A 90 -7.98 -3.79 -14.11
N ARG A 91 -8.90 -2.82 -13.96
CA ARG A 91 -9.49 -2.43 -12.68
C ARG A 91 -10.04 -3.64 -11.91
N TRP A 92 -10.90 -4.43 -12.53
CA TRP A 92 -11.53 -5.58 -11.87
C TRP A 92 -10.49 -6.58 -11.35
N ARG A 93 -9.40 -6.81 -12.09
CA ARG A 93 -8.34 -7.73 -11.69
C ARG A 93 -7.56 -7.21 -10.48
N ALA A 94 -7.28 -5.92 -10.43
CA ALA A 94 -6.65 -5.29 -9.26
C ALA A 94 -7.55 -5.40 -8.03
N LEU A 95 -8.85 -5.12 -8.18
CA LEU A 95 -9.84 -5.24 -7.10
C LEU A 95 -9.97 -6.66 -6.58
N HIS A 96 -10.05 -7.65 -7.48
CA HIS A 96 -10.08 -9.06 -7.11
C HIS A 96 -8.86 -9.44 -6.27
N ILE A 97 -7.65 -9.04 -6.71
CA ILE A 97 -6.40 -9.34 -6.00
C ILE A 97 -6.40 -8.71 -4.61
N LEU A 98 -6.77 -7.43 -4.50
CA LEU A 98 -6.84 -6.71 -3.22
C LEU A 98 -7.85 -7.37 -2.28
N GLN A 99 -9.07 -7.61 -2.76
CA GLN A 99 -10.13 -8.23 -1.98
C GLN A 99 -9.73 -9.61 -1.46
N ARG A 100 -9.17 -10.45 -2.33
CA ARG A 100 -8.75 -11.81 -1.98
C ARG A 100 -7.57 -11.83 -1.01
N ALA A 101 -6.62 -10.92 -1.16
CA ALA A 101 -5.48 -10.82 -0.24
C ALA A 101 -5.95 -10.38 1.15
N LEU A 102 -6.75 -9.31 1.21
CA LEU A 102 -7.25 -8.74 2.46
C LEU A 102 -8.19 -9.70 3.20
N SER A 103 -9.06 -10.42 2.48
CA SER A 103 -9.95 -11.42 3.11
C SER A 103 -9.20 -12.61 3.74
N ARG A 104 -7.95 -12.84 3.32
CA ARG A 104 -7.03 -13.84 3.90
C ARG A 104 -6.11 -13.24 4.97
N GLY A 105 -6.29 -11.96 5.28
CA GLY A 105 -5.43 -11.24 6.20
C GLY A 105 -4.01 -11.03 5.67
N SER A 106 -3.85 -10.79 4.37
CA SER A 106 -2.59 -10.30 3.82
C SER A 106 -2.75 -8.83 3.43
N PRO A 107 -1.94 -7.90 3.99
CA PRO A 107 -1.86 -6.56 3.44
C PRO A 107 -1.24 -6.61 2.05
N VAL A 108 -1.33 -5.51 1.30
CA VAL A 108 -0.88 -5.44 -0.09
C VAL A 108 -0.09 -4.14 -0.32
N LEU A 109 1.15 -4.25 -0.81
CA LEU A 109 1.89 -3.08 -1.29
C LEU A 109 1.29 -2.64 -2.61
N VAL A 110 1.02 -1.35 -2.76
CA VAL A 110 0.46 -0.79 -3.99
C VAL A 110 1.25 0.42 -4.47
N SER A 111 1.48 0.50 -5.79
CA SER A 111 2.09 1.67 -6.41
C SER A 111 1.08 2.79 -6.62
N THR A 112 1.49 4.02 -6.34
CA THR A 112 0.79 5.25 -6.72
C THR A 112 1.83 6.28 -7.19
N ASP A 113 1.41 7.43 -7.70
CA ASP A 113 2.32 8.50 -8.12
C ASP A 113 2.18 9.73 -7.21
N HIS A 114 3.30 10.33 -6.79
CA HIS A 114 3.44 11.38 -5.76
C HIS A 114 2.74 12.70 -6.11
N ASN A 115 2.72 13.07 -7.39
CA ASN A 115 2.26 14.38 -7.85
C ASN A 115 2.09 14.38 -9.38
N GLN A 116 1.79 15.55 -9.95
CA GLN A 116 1.65 15.78 -11.40
C GLN A 116 2.83 15.33 -12.27
N LYS A 117 4.01 15.18 -11.66
CA LYS A 117 5.27 14.82 -12.32
C LYS A 117 5.53 13.31 -12.38
N GLY A 118 4.63 12.48 -11.85
CA GLY A 118 4.70 11.01 -12.03
C GLY A 118 5.80 10.31 -11.22
N LEU A 119 6.35 10.95 -10.19
CA LEU A 119 7.30 10.31 -9.28
C LEU A 119 6.58 9.16 -8.54
N GLY A 120 7.10 7.94 -8.56
CA GLY A 120 6.42 6.79 -7.97
C GLY A 120 6.51 6.75 -6.44
N HIS A 121 5.42 6.36 -5.77
CA HIS A 121 5.32 6.16 -4.32
C HIS A 121 4.69 4.81 -4.03
N ILE A 122 4.84 4.31 -2.81
CA ILE A 122 4.33 3.01 -2.40
C ILE A 122 3.53 3.17 -1.11
N LEU A 123 2.37 2.54 -1.11
CA LEU A 123 1.46 2.51 0.03
C LEU A 123 1.25 1.07 0.47
N LEU A 124 0.81 0.89 1.71
CA LEU A 124 0.39 -0.41 2.22
C LEU A 124 -1.12 -0.42 2.45
N VAL A 125 -1.86 -1.19 1.66
CA VAL A 125 -3.31 -1.37 1.85
C VAL A 125 -3.54 -2.40 2.95
N THR A 126 -4.29 -2.02 3.97
CA THR A 126 -4.58 -2.82 5.16
C THR A 126 -6.06 -3.15 5.31
N GLY A 127 -6.96 -2.54 4.53
CA GLY A 127 -8.38 -2.81 4.59
C GLY A 127 -9.10 -2.37 3.32
N MET A 128 -10.33 -2.85 3.15
CA MET A 128 -11.19 -2.45 2.04
C MET A 128 -12.66 -2.52 2.44
N MET A 129 -13.39 -1.46 2.15
CA MET A 129 -14.85 -1.40 2.26
C MET A 129 -15.46 -0.96 0.93
N SER A 130 -16.77 -1.09 0.82
CA SER A 130 -17.53 -0.55 -0.32
C SER A 130 -18.40 0.61 0.17
N GLU A 131 -18.34 1.75 -0.53
CA GLU A 131 -19.41 2.74 -0.45
C GLU A 131 -20.73 2.11 -0.96
N ARG A 132 -21.88 2.70 -0.57
CA ARG A 132 -23.19 2.32 -1.13
C ARG A 132 -23.12 2.36 -2.66
N GLY A 133 -23.53 1.26 -3.31
CA GLY A 133 -23.47 1.19 -4.78
C GLY A 133 -23.45 -0.21 -5.40
N GLY A 134 -23.65 -1.28 -4.61
CA GLY A 134 -23.70 -2.66 -5.10
C GLY A 134 -22.32 -3.23 -5.47
N ALA A 135 -22.33 -4.43 -6.04
CA ALA A 135 -21.14 -5.10 -6.56
C ALA A 135 -21.13 -5.07 -8.10
N LEU A 136 -19.94 -5.00 -8.68
CA LEU A 136 -19.71 -5.41 -10.06
C LEU A 136 -19.40 -6.91 -10.07
N VAL A 137 -19.78 -7.60 -11.13
CA VAL A 137 -19.35 -8.98 -11.36
C VAL A 137 -18.18 -8.93 -12.34
N ASP A 138 -17.04 -9.47 -11.95
CA ASP A 138 -15.89 -9.57 -12.86
C ASP A 138 -16.14 -10.67 -13.93
N PRO A 139 -15.31 -10.76 -14.98
CA PRO A 139 -15.49 -11.78 -16.02
C PRO A 139 -15.43 -13.24 -15.53
N THR A 140 -15.02 -13.48 -14.28
CA THR A 140 -14.97 -14.81 -13.65
C THR A 140 -16.21 -15.10 -12.80
N GLY A 141 -17.17 -14.18 -12.74
CA GLY A 141 -18.37 -14.30 -11.90
C GLY A 141 -18.15 -13.83 -10.46
N TRP A 142 -16.98 -13.30 -10.11
CA TRP A 142 -16.66 -12.89 -8.74
C TRP A 142 -17.17 -11.46 -8.45
N PRO A 143 -17.86 -11.24 -7.31
CA PRO A 143 -18.33 -9.91 -6.94
C PRO A 143 -17.18 -9.03 -6.43
N VAL A 144 -16.94 -7.89 -7.08
CA VAL A 144 -16.00 -6.85 -6.67
C VAL A 144 -16.73 -5.54 -6.33
N PRO A 145 -16.26 -4.73 -5.37
CA PRO A 145 -16.92 -3.47 -5.02
C PRO A 145 -16.97 -2.49 -6.20
N ARG A 146 -18.13 -1.88 -6.44
CA ARG A 146 -18.27 -0.84 -7.49
C ARG A 146 -17.59 0.47 -7.09
N ARG A 147 -17.61 0.80 -5.81
CA ARG A 147 -16.98 2.00 -5.23
C ARG A 147 -16.15 1.59 -4.01
N PRO A 148 -14.98 0.98 -4.22
CA PRO A 148 -14.12 0.56 -3.13
C PRO A 148 -13.48 1.76 -2.46
N VAL A 149 -13.40 1.70 -1.13
CA VAL A 149 -12.59 2.57 -0.31
C VAL A 149 -11.58 1.70 0.43
N PHE A 150 -10.32 2.06 0.35
CA PHE A 150 -9.20 1.31 0.89
C PHE A 150 -8.70 1.97 2.16
N THR A 151 -8.44 1.17 3.18
CA THR A 151 -7.67 1.62 4.34
C THR A 151 -6.20 1.42 4.06
N VAL A 152 -5.39 2.45 4.27
CA VAL A 152 -4.03 2.53 3.77
C VAL A 152 -3.09 3.07 4.85
N HIS A 153 -1.87 2.58 4.87
CA HIS A 153 -0.73 3.21 5.55
C HIS A 153 0.16 3.87 4.49
N ASP A 154 0.18 5.20 4.51
CA ASP A 154 1.08 6.04 3.73
C ASP A 154 2.33 6.33 4.59
N PRO A 155 3.52 5.92 4.14
CA PRO A 155 4.74 6.11 4.90
C PRO A 155 5.17 7.58 5.03
N ASN A 156 4.59 8.53 4.28
CA ASN A 156 4.98 9.95 4.34
C ASN A 156 4.70 10.63 5.70
N GLY A 157 3.83 10.06 6.54
CA GLY A 157 3.70 10.47 7.94
C GLY A 157 2.98 11.80 8.21
N ARG A 158 2.77 12.68 7.22
CA ARG A 158 2.00 13.93 7.38
C ARG A 158 0.97 14.08 6.26
N TYR A 159 -0.28 14.34 6.65
CA TYR A 159 -1.37 14.73 5.76
C TYR A 159 -2.15 15.90 6.38
N GLY A 160 -2.42 16.97 5.62
CA GLY A 160 -3.11 18.17 6.11
C GLY A 160 -4.64 17.99 6.17
N ALA A 161 -5.28 18.56 7.19
CA ALA A 161 -6.75 18.59 7.33
C ALA A 161 -7.48 19.24 6.13
N MET A 162 -6.78 20.10 5.40
CA MET A 162 -7.14 20.58 4.07
C MET A 162 -5.89 20.50 3.20
N VAL A 163 -5.72 19.45 2.39
CA VAL A 163 -4.66 19.45 1.36
C VAL A 163 -5.14 20.24 0.15
N SER A 164 -5.22 21.55 0.37
CA SER A 164 -5.05 22.62 -0.60
C SER A 164 -4.06 23.61 0.03
N ALA A 165 -2.76 23.32 -0.01
CA ALA A 165 -1.77 24.25 0.56
C ALA A 165 -0.42 24.20 -0.17
N ARG A 166 -0.47 24.27 -1.51
CA ARG A 166 0.40 25.07 -2.39
C ARG A 166 0.03 24.75 -3.84
N PRO A 167 -0.38 25.72 -4.68
CA PRO A 167 -0.47 25.49 -6.11
C PRO A 167 0.85 24.93 -6.64
N GLY A 168 0.85 23.69 -7.14
CA GLY A 168 2.06 22.98 -7.60
C GLY A 168 2.81 22.17 -6.55
N GLY A 169 2.23 21.98 -5.35
CA GLY A 169 2.74 21.14 -4.28
C GLY A 169 2.39 19.65 -4.43
N TRP A 170 3.04 18.83 -3.62
CA TRP A 170 2.88 17.38 -3.57
C TRP A 170 1.50 17.01 -3.00
N GLY A 171 0.62 16.41 -3.81
CA GLY A 171 -0.58 15.73 -3.29
C GLY A 171 -1.94 16.19 -3.81
N ASP A 172 -2.05 17.27 -4.60
CA ASP A 172 -3.34 17.89 -4.95
C ASP A 172 -4.43 16.93 -5.50
N GLU A 173 -4.06 15.88 -6.26
CA GLU A 173 -5.02 14.90 -6.80
C GLU A 173 -5.08 13.58 -6.02
N ARG A 174 -4.05 13.27 -5.22
CA ARG A 174 -3.92 11.95 -4.56
C ARG A 174 -4.91 11.82 -3.40
N PHE A 175 -5.21 12.93 -2.77
CA PHE A 175 -5.96 12.95 -1.52
C PHE A 175 -7.32 13.65 -1.64
N ASP A 176 -7.74 13.98 -2.86
CA ASP A 176 -9.07 14.48 -3.11
C ASP A 176 -10.10 13.42 -2.66
N GLY A 177 -10.76 13.69 -1.53
CA GLY A 177 -11.68 12.78 -0.85
C GLY A 177 -11.06 11.77 0.14
N ALA A 178 -9.77 11.89 0.49
CA ALA A 178 -9.14 11.02 1.49
C ALA A 178 -9.28 11.58 2.92
N PHE A 179 -9.71 10.74 3.86
CA PHE A 179 -9.86 11.09 5.29
C PHE A 179 -9.28 9.98 6.18
N SER A 180 -8.72 10.34 7.34
CA SER A 180 -8.33 9.37 8.37
C SER A 180 -9.56 8.94 9.16
N HIS A 181 -9.67 7.66 9.51
CA HIS A 181 -10.76 7.14 10.36
C HIS A 181 -10.36 6.95 11.83
N LEU A 182 -9.14 7.34 12.20
CA LEU A 182 -8.78 7.54 13.60
C LEU A 182 -9.51 8.80 14.09
N ASP A 183 -9.86 8.89 15.38
CA ASP A 183 -10.66 9.98 16.01
C ASP A 183 -10.13 11.43 15.78
N ALA A 184 -9.04 11.58 15.04
CA ALA A 184 -8.48 12.83 14.52
C ALA A 184 -8.87 13.11 13.05
N ALA A 185 -10.06 12.69 12.59
CA ALA A 185 -10.55 12.99 11.25
C ALA A 185 -10.63 14.52 11.04
N GLY A 186 -9.75 15.07 10.20
CA GLY A 186 -9.65 16.53 9.98
C GLY A 186 -8.61 17.26 10.84
N GLN A 187 -7.67 16.56 11.45
CA GLN A 187 -6.43 17.15 11.98
C GLN A 187 -5.23 16.61 11.21
N GLU A 188 -4.11 17.33 11.20
CA GLU A 188 -2.84 16.79 10.70
C GLU A 188 -2.55 15.46 11.39
N GLY A 189 -2.66 14.36 10.63
CA GLY A 189 -2.61 13.02 11.18
C GLY A 189 -1.39 12.27 10.66
N PRO A 190 -0.87 11.29 11.43
CA PRO A 190 0.07 10.33 10.88
C PRO A 190 -0.57 9.67 9.66
N GLY A 191 0.20 9.36 8.62
CA GLY A 191 -0.28 8.66 7.41
C GLY A 191 -0.79 7.23 7.66
N ARG A 192 -1.16 6.89 8.90
CA ARG A 192 -1.77 5.63 9.32
C ARG A 192 -3.27 5.68 9.02
N ALA A 193 -3.79 4.54 8.56
CA ALA A 193 -5.22 4.29 8.46
C ALA A 193 -5.99 5.30 7.56
N LEU A 194 -5.35 5.84 6.53
CA LEU A 194 -5.99 6.75 5.57
C LEU A 194 -6.99 6.01 4.69
N LEU A 195 -8.08 6.67 4.32
CA LEU A 195 -9.09 6.11 3.41
C LEU A 195 -8.92 6.65 2.00
N TYR A 196 -8.60 5.77 1.05
CA TYR A 196 -8.34 6.14 -0.35
C TYR A 196 -9.40 5.52 -1.26
N ARG A 197 -9.83 6.27 -2.26
CA ARG A 197 -10.55 5.71 -3.41
C ARG A 197 -9.59 5.00 -4.35
N LEU A 198 -10.13 4.24 -5.30
CA LEU A 198 -9.34 3.49 -6.27
C LEU A 198 -8.33 4.36 -7.03
N GLU A 199 -8.73 5.59 -7.34
CA GLU A 199 -7.93 6.57 -8.05
C GLU A 199 -6.65 6.94 -7.28
N GLY A 200 -6.71 7.00 -5.94
CA GLY A 200 -5.57 7.32 -5.09
C GLY A 200 -4.51 6.22 -4.99
N ILE A 201 -4.89 4.96 -5.27
CA ILE A 201 -4.00 3.79 -5.26
C ILE A 201 -3.64 3.27 -6.66
N ARG A 202 -3.92 4.07 -7.71
CA ARG A 202 -3.60 3.75 -9.11
C ARG A 202 -2.53 4.70 -9.62
N ARG A 203 -1.62 4.22 -10.47
CA ARG A 203 -0.67 5.09 -11.19
C ARG A 203 -1.37 5.89 -12.29
N ARG A 204 -0.81 7.03 -12.67
CA ARG A 204 -1.26 7.93 -13.75
C ARG A 204 -1.38 7.22 -15.10
N ASN A 205 -0.48 6.29 -15.39
CA ASN A 205 -0.54 5.47 -16.60
C ASN A 205 -1.61 4.35 -16.56
N GLY A 206 -2.47 4.36 -15.53
CA GLY A 206 -3.56 3.41 -15.33
C GLY A 206 -3.14 2.06 -14.79
N ARG A 207 -1.86 1.85 -14.44
CA ARG A 207 -1.39 0.57 -13.90
C ARG A 207 -1.52 0.48 -12.38
N PHE A 208 -1.83 -0.72 -11.93
CA PHE A 208 -1.66 -1.20 -10.57
C PHE A 208 -0.44 -2.11 -10.53
N LEU A 209 0.52 -1.80 -9.65
CA LEU A 209 1.56 -2.73 -9.23
C LEU A 209 1.23 -3.15 -7.80
N LEU A 210 1.15 -4.46 -7.58
CA LEU A 210 0.68 -5.07 -6.34
C LEU A 210 1.72 -6.10 -5.87
N ILE A 211 2.14 -6.06 -4.60
CA ILE A 211 2.87 -7.17 -3.96
C ILE A 211 2.07 -7.66 -2.75
N ARG A 212 1.94 -8.98 -2.63
CA ARG A 212 1.25 -9.66 -1.53
C ARG A 212 1.95 -10.97 -1.17
N ALA A 213 1.71 -11.47 0.05
CA ALA A 213 2.04 -12.85 0.40
C ALA A 213 1.07 -13.82 -0.30
N GLU A 214 1.56 -14.99 -0.70
CA GLU A 214 0.72 -16.11 -1.14
C GLU A 214 0.47 -17.04 0.06
N GLY A 215 -0.78 -17.48 0.21
CA GLY A 215 -1.28 -18.30 1.33
C GLY A 215 -2.79 -18.30 1.29
#